data_AF-A0A2Z3GJ63-F1
#
_entry.id   AF-A0A2Z3GJ63-F1
#
_cell.length_a   1.000
_cell.length_b   1.000
_cell.length_c   1.000
_cell.angle_alpha   90.00
_cell.angle_beta   90.00
_cell.angle_gamma   90.00
#
_symmetry.space_group_name_H-M   'P 1'
#
loop_
_entity.id
_entity.type
_entity.pdbx_description
1 polymer ?
#
loop_
_entity_poly.entity_id
_entity_poly.type
_entity_poly.pdbx_seq_one_letter_code
_entity_poly.pdbx_strand_id
1 'polypeptide(L)'
;MSAPVAPDHAVQTGEITKPNTAGIWKIFFILVGITAIEFAVTFAMEAQSVRTLRNSILIGLTILKAFFIVGEFMHLKHETKGLIWTILVPSVLLVWLLVALVTEGSSIGETLSNMFS
;
A
#
# COMPACT_ATOMS: atom_id res chain seq x y z
N MET A 1 -63.32 20.25 -20.66
CA MET A 1 -62.10 20.10 -21.46
C MET A 1 -60.93 20.29 -20.50
N SER A 2 -60.52 19.23 -19.81
CA SER A 2 -59.49 19.27 -18.77
C SER A 2 -58.12 19.11 -19.42
N ALA A 3 -57.15 19.92 -19.00
CA ALA A 3 -55.81 19.99 -19.60
C ALA A 3 -55.08 18.64 -19.65
N PRO A 4 -54.17 18.42 -20.63
CA PRO A 4 -53.31 17.25 -20.67
C PRO A 4 -52.34 17.26 -19.48
N VAL A 5 -52.45 16.26 -18.61
CA VAL A 5 -51.54 16.00 -17.49
C VAL A 5 -50.19 15.55 -18.09
N ALA A 6 -49.11 16.28 -17.78
CA ALA A 6 -47.77 15.94 -18.21
C ALA A 6 -47.30 14.62 -17.59
N PRO A 7 -46.51 13.79 -18.30
CA PRO A 7 -46.04 12.51 -17.78
C PRO A 7 -45.12 12.73 -16.58
N ASP A 8 -45.49 12.08 -15.48
CA ASP A 8 -44.78 12.03 -14.21
C ASP A 8 -43.34 11.55 -14.47
N HIS A 9 -42.37 12.45 -14.32
CA HIS A 9 -40.96 12.10 -14.33
C HIS A 9 -40.66 11.28 -13.09
N ALA A 10 -40.87 9.97 -13.18
CA ALA A 10 -40.45 8.99 -12.19
C ALA A 10 -38.94 9.17 -11.98
N VAL A 11 -38.58 9.78 -10.86
CA VAL A 11 -37.20 9.83 -10.37
C VAL A 11 -36.80 8.39 -10.15
N GLN A 12 -36.00 7.84 -11.06
CA GLN A 12 -35.38 6.53 -10.89
C GLN A 12 -34.43 6.66 -9.70
N THR A 13 -34.91 6.29 -8.51
CA THR A 13 -34.07 6.11 -7.33
C THR A 13 -33.18 4.93 -7.63
N GLY A 14 -32.02 5.19 -8.25
CA GLY A 14 -31.00 4.20 -8.55
C GLY A 14 -30.69 3.44 -7.28
N GLU A 15 -30.91 2.13 -7.33
CA GLU A 15 -30.63 1.21 -6.24
C GLU A 15 -29.13 1.32 -5.91
N ILE A 16 -28.80 1.83 -4.72
CA ILE A 16 -27.40 1.94 -4.27
C ILE A 16 -26.92 0.52 -4.00
N THR A 17 -26.13 -0.03 -4.91
CA THR A 17 -25.52 -1.35 -4.79
C THR A 17 -24.67 -1.38 -3.52
N LYS A 18 -24.99 -2.30 -2.61
CA LYS A 18 -24.33 -2.42 -1.31
C LYS A 18 -22.83 -2.71 -1.51
N PRO A 19 -21.91 -1.94 -0.91
CA PRO A 19 -20.48 -2.14 -1.08
C PRO A 19 -20.07 -3.52 -0.53
N ASN A 20 -19.28 -4.26 -1.32
CA ASN A 20 -18.83 -5.61 -0.97
C ASN A 20 -17.63 -5.57 -0.01
N THR A 21 -17.88 -5.22 1.26
CA THR A 21 -16.83 -5.05 2.29
C THR A 21 -16.26 -6.38 2.80
N ALA A 22 -16.89 -7.51 2.48
CA ALA A 22 -16.52 -8.82 3.04
C ALA A 22 -15.13 -9.31 2.57
N GLY A 23 -14.73 -8.99 1.34
CA GLY A 23 -13.38 -9.30 0.84
C GLY A 23 -12.30 -8.57 1.63
N ILE A 24 -12.48 -7.25 1.79
CA ILE A 24 -11.55 -6.36 2.50
C ILE A 24 -11.26 -6.88 3.91
N TRP A 25 -12.31 -7.28 4.65
CA TRP A 25 -12.15 -7.83 6.00
C TRP A 25 -11.38 -9.15 6.04
N LYS A 26 -11.58 -10.03 5.05
CA LYS A 26 -10.86 -11.31 4.97
C LYS A 26 -9.35 -11.09 4.80
N ILE A 27 -8.96 -10.19 3.90
CA ILE A 27 -7.55 -9.93 3.63
C ILE A 27 -6.92 -9.11 4.75
N PHE A 28 -7.68 -8.18 5.34
CA PHE A 28 -7.23 -7.46 6.53
C PHE A 28 -6.79 -8.44 7.64
N PHE A 29 -7.61 -9.45 7.96
CA PHE A 29 -7.24 -10.43 8.98
C PHE A 29 -6.04 -11.31 8.58
N ILE A 30 -5.91 -11.68 7.30
CA ILE A 30 -4.72 -12.39 6.79
C ILE A 30 -3.46 -11.55 6.98
N LEU A 31 -3.52 -10.26 6.62
CA LEU A 31 -2.40 -9.32 6.76
C LEU A 31 -2.03 -9.08 8.22
N VAL A 32 -3.02 -8.97 9.10
CA VAL A 32 -2.82 -8.87 10.55
C VAL A 32 -2.14 -10.13 11.08
N GLY A 33 -2.59 -11.32 10.67
CA GLY A 33 -1.97 -12.59 11.06
C GLY A 33 -0.50 -12.69 10.62
N ILE A 34 -0.20 -12.37 9.36
CA ILE A 34 1.17 -12.32 8.84
C ILE A 34 2.03 -11.36 9.65
N THR A 35 1.52 -10.16 9.93
CA THR A 35 2.25 -9.13 10.69
C THR A 35 2.49 -9.56 12.15
N ALA A 36 1.51 -10.22 12.77
CA ALA A 36 1.66 -10.75 14.13
C ALA A 36 2.74 -11.85 14.20
N ILE A 37 2.78 -12.73 13.19
CA ILE A 37 3.82 -13.77 13.08
C ILE A 37 5.20 -13.12 12.87
N GLU A 38 5.31 -12.11 12.01
CA GLU A 38 6.55 -11.35 11.83
C GLU A 38 7.05 -10.80 13.17
N PHE A 39 6.20 -10.09 13.91
CA PHE A 39 6.59 -9.56 15.22
C PHE A 39 6.98 -10.67 16.19
N ALA A 40 6.26 -11.78 16.24
CA ALA A 40 6.60 -12.91 17.10
C ALA A 40 7.97 -13.51 16.78
N VAL A 41 8.28 -13.76 15.49
CA VAL A 41 9.60 -14.23 15.03
C VAL A 41 10.69 -13.24 15.39
N THR A 42 10.39 -11.96 15.25
CA THR A 42 11.29 -10.84 15.54
C THR A 42 11.65 -10.76 17.02
N PHE A 43 10.69 -11.00 17.91
CA PHE A 43 10.88 -11.03 19.37
C PHE A 43 11.49 -12.33 19.88
N ALA A 44 11.22 -13.47 19.24
CA ALA A 44 11.77 -14.75 19.65
C ALA A 44 13.26 -14.93 19.26
N MET A 45 13.72 -14.24 18.21
CA MET A 45 15.07 -14.39 17.66
C MET A 45 15.92 -13.14 17.92
N GLU A 46 16.24 -12.90 19.20
CA GLU A 46 17.04 -11.73 19.64
C GLU A 46 18.57 -11.97 19.62
N ALA A 47 19.02 -13.16 19.22
CA ALA A 47 20.44 -13.46 19.15
C ALA A 47 21.13 -12.75 17.96
N GLN A 48 22.23 -12.04 18.22
CA GLN A 48 23.01 -11.29 17.23
C GLN A 48 23.44 -12.14 16.01
N SER A 49 23.62 -13.45 16.18
CA SER A 49 24.06 -14.38 15.13
C SER A 49 22.99 -14.70 14.06
N VAL A 50 21.69 -14.44 14.34
CA VAL A 50 20.58 -14.69 13.40
C VAL A 50 20.01 -13.40 12.80
N ARG A 51 20.65 -12.25 13.06
CA ARG A 51 20.20 -10.93 12.64
C ARG A 51 19.99 -10.82 11.13
N THR A 52 20.91 -11.35 10.33
CA THR A 52 20.83 -11.33 8.87
C THR A 52 19.67 -12.18 8.36
N LEU A 53 19.46 -13.36 8.94
CA LEU A 53 18.35 -14.25 8.59
C LEU A 53 16.99 -13.59 8.91
N ARG A 54 16.85 -13.03 10.12
CA ARG A 54 15.66 -12.28 10.54
C ARG A 54 15.35 -11.12 9.60
N ASN A 55 16.35 -10.32 9.24
CA ASN A 55 16.17 -9.20 8.31
C ASN A 55 15.70 -9.67 6.93
N SER A 56 16.26 -10.77 6.41
CA SER A 56 15.84 -11.31 5.10
C SER A 56 14.38 -11.81 5.11
N ILE A 57 13.97 -12.47 6.19
CA ILE A 57 12.60 -12.97 6.37
C ILE A 57 11.60 -11.81 6.46
N LEU A 58 11.93 -10.76 7.22
CA LEU A 58 11.11 -9.55 7.31
C LEU A 58 10.96 -8.88 5.95
N ILE A 59 12.05 -8.72 5.19
CA ILE A 59 11.98 -8.13 3.85
C ILE A 59 11.07 -8.97 2.93
N GLY A 60 11.21 -10.30 2.95
CA GLY A 60 10.39 -11.19 2.14
C GLY A 60 8.89 -11.15 2.51
N LEU A 61 8.56 -11.22 3.79
CA LEU A 61 7.19 -11.15 4.29
C LEU A 61 6.56 -9.77 4.04
N THR A 62 7.34 -8.69 4.12
CA THR A 62 6.89 -7.33 3.79
C THR A 62 6.49 -7.22 2.31
N ILE A 63 7.29 -7.80 1.40
CA ILE A 63 6.96 -7.85 -0.04
C ILE A 63 5.68 -8.65 -0.26
N LEU A 64 5.55 -9.82 0.37
CA LEU A 64 4.35 -10.65 0.27
C LEU A 64 3.10 -9.89 0.71
N LYS A 65 3.19 -9.19 1.85
CA LYS A 65 2.13 -8.32 2.34
C LYS A 65 1.77 -7.21 1.35
N ALA A 66 2.75 -6.58 0.70
CA ALA A 66 2.48 -5.59 -0.35
C ALA A 66 1.71 -6.20 -1.53
N PHE A 67 2.02 -7.44 -1.94
CA PHE A 67 1.25 -8.16 -2.96
C PHE A 67 -0.20 -8.43 -2.53
N PHE A 68 -0.45 -8.83 -1.28
CA PHE A 68 -1.81 -9.06 -0.77
C PHE A 68 -2.63 -7.77 -0.64
N ILE A 69 -2.00 -6.68 -0.23
CA ILE A 69 -2.61 -5.35 -0.18
C ILE A 69 -3.03 -4.92 -1.58
N VAL A 70 -2.08 -4.92 -2.53
CA VAL A 70 -2.34 -4.52 -3.91
C VAL A 70 -3.38 -5.43 -4.56
N GLY A 71 -3.29 -6.76 -4.36
CA GLY A 71 -4.22 -7.74 -4.92
C GLY A 71 -5.67 -7.56 -4.47
N GLU A 72 -5.91 -7.28 -3.18
CA GLU A 72 -7.28 -7.10 -2.68
C GLU A 72 -7.86 -5.72 -3.03
N PHE A 73 -7.04 -4.67 -2.97
CA PHE A 73 -7.44 -3.37 -3.51
C PHE A 73 -7.58 -3.38 -5.04
N MET A 74 -7.14 -4.45 -5.72
CA MET A 74 -7.27 -4.66 -7.16
C MET A 74 -8.51 -5.45 -7.60
N HIS A 75 -9.39 -5.91 -6.70
CA HIS A 75 -10.68 -6.49 -7.08
C HIS A 75 -11.73 -5.42 -7.48
N LEU A 76 -11.30 -4.37 -8.18
CA LEU A 76 -12.13 -3.36 -8.85
C LEU A 76 -11.60 -3.07 -10.26
N LYS A 77 -11.01 -4.10 -10.88
CA LYS A 77 -10.20 -4.05 -12.11
C LYS A 77 -10.88 -3.41 -13.34
N HIS A 78 -12.18 -3.13 -13.32
CA HIS A 78 -12.84 -2.44 -14.44
C HIS A 78 -12.90 -0.90 -14.30
N GLU A 79 -12.71 -0.31 -13.12
CA GLU A 79 -12.82 1.15 -12.95
C GLU A 79 -11.60 1.82 -12.28
N THR A 80 -10.67 1.08 -11.67
CA THR A 80 -9.69 1.65 -10.72
C THR A 80 -8.26 1.84 -11.22
N LYS A 81 -8.07 2.11 -12.51
CA LYS A 81 -6.76 2.53 -13.04
C LYS A 81 -6.22 3.75 -12.29
N GLY A 82 -7.10 4.66 -11.87
CA GLY A 82 -6.75 5.82 -11.05
C GLY A 82 -6.13 5.45 -9.70
N LEU A 83 -6.68 4.47 -8.97
CA LEU A 83 -6.16 4.08 -7.66
C LEU A 83 -4.75 3.48 -7.74
N ILE A 84 -4.48 2.70 -8.80
CA ILE A 84 -3.13 2.16 -9.05
C ILE A 84 -2.13 3.30 -9.23
N TRP A 85 -2.46 4.30 -10.06
CA TRP A 85 -1.61 5.48 -10.26
C TRP A 85 -1.41 6.28 -8.97
N THR A 86 -2.44 6.43 -8.13
CA THR A 86 -2.31 7.15 -6.85
C THR A 86 -1.40 6.46 -5.85
N ILE A 87 -1.21 5.14 -5.93
CA ILE A 87 -0.29 4.40 -5.07
C ILE A 87 1.10 4.33 -5.70
N LEU A 88 1.18 4.10 -7.01
CA LEU A 88 2.43 3.92 -7.73
C LEU A 88 3.25 5.22 -7.78
N VAL A 89 2.62 6.36 -8.06
CA VAL A 89 3.30 7.66 -8.20
C VAL A 89 4.06 8.07 -6.92
N PRO A 90 3.42 8.16 -5.73
CA PRO A 90 4.14 8.50 -4.51
C PRO A 90 5.18 7.45 -4.11
N SER A 91 4.94 6.16 -4.41
CA SER A 91 5.91 5.10 -4.14
C SER A 91 7.20 5.25 -4.97
N VAL A 92 7.06 5.52 -6.27
CA VAL A 92 8.20 5.75 -7.16
C VAL A 92 8.92 7.03 -6.80
N LEU A 93 8.20 8.09 -6.45
CA LEU A 93 8.78 9.35 -5.99
C LEU A 93 9.60 9.14 -4.70
N LEU A 94 9.10 8.37 -3.74
CA LEU A 94 9.83 8.03 -2.51
C LEU A 94 11.13 7.28 -2.79
N VAL A 95 11.12 6.28 -3.68
CA VAL A 95 12.32 5.53 -4.04
C VAL A 95 13.34 6.44 -4.74
N TRP A 96 12.87 7.27 -5.68
CA TRP A 96 13.73 8.23 -6.37
C TRP A 96 14.35 9.25 -5.41
N LEU A 97 13.54 9.79 -4.48
CA LEU A 97 13.98 10.73 -3.46
C LEU A 97 15.02 10.10 -2.52
N LEU A 98 14.82 8.85 -2.09
CA LEU A 98 15.78 8.13 -1.25
C LEU A 98 17.15 8.03 -1.93
N VAL A 99 17.17 7.64 -3.22
CA VAL A 99 18.40 7.54 -4.01
C VAL A 99 19.07 8.91 -4.15
N ALA A 100 18.29 9.97 -4.42
CA ALA A 100 18.82 11.33 -4.51
C ALA A 100 19.45 11.79 -3.20
N LEU A 101 18.78 11.59 -2.05
CA LEU A 101 19.31 11.96 -0.74
C LEU A 101 20.57 11.19 -0.38
N VAL A 102 20.62 9.88 -0.65
CA VAL A 102 21.82 9.07 -0.37
C VAL A 102 23.00 9.54 -1.22
N THR A 103 22.75 9.83 -2.50
CA THR A 103 23.81 10.26 -3.43
C THR A 103 24.33 11.65 -3.08
N GLU A 104 23.44 12.64 -2.92
CA GLU A 104 23.79 14.01 -2.54
C GLU A 104 24.40 14.07 -1.13
N GLY A 105 23.80 13.34 -0.18
CA GLY A 105 24.31 13.26 1.19
C GLY A 105 25.72 12.67 1.26
N SER A 106 26.03 11.66 0.45
CA SER A 106 27.37 11.07 0.38
C SER A 106 28.38 12.05 -0.22
N SER A 107 28.00 12.74 -1.31
CA SER A 107 28.85 13.74 -1.98
C SER A 107 29.19 14.92 -1.06
N ILE A 108 28.19 15.45 -0.33
CA ILE A 108 28.39 16.51 0.66
C ILE A 108 29.26 16.02 1.82
N GLY A 109 29.03 14.80 2.31
CA GLY A 109 29.83 14.20 3.38
C GLY A 109 31.31 14.08 3.03
N GLU A 110 31.62 13.60 1.82
CA GLU A 110 32.99 13.50 1.31
C GLU A 110 33.65 14.88 1.18
N THR A 111 32.94 15.85 0.64
CA THR A 111 33.44 17.23 0.48
C THR A 111 33.74 17.88 1.83
N LEU A 112 32.87 17.70 2.84
CA LEU A 112 33.10 18.20 4.19
C LEU A 112 34.29 17.51 4.86
N SER A 113 34.41 16.18 4.73
CA SER A 113 35.55 15.44 5.26
C SER A 113 36.87 15.96 4.70
N ASN A 114 36.93 16.24 3.39
CA ASN A 114 38.11 16.75 2.72
C ASN A 114 38.44 18.22 3.06
N MET A 115 37.47 19.01 3.54
CA MET A 115 37.73 20.38 4.01
C MET A 115 38.30 20.43 5.43
N PHE A 116 38.03 19.42 6.26
CA PHE A 116 38.49 19.35 7.65
C PHE A 116 39.67 18.38 7.87
N SER A 117 40.14 17.71 6.82
CA SER A 117 41.39 16.92 6.78
C SER A 117 42.51 17.70 6.13
#